data_AF-A0A409VQ90-F1
#
_entry.id   AF-A0A409VQ90-F1
#
_cell.length_a   1.000
_cell.length_b   1.000
_cell.length_c   1.000
_cell.angle_alpha   90.00
_cell.angle_beta   90.00
_cell.angle_gamma   90.00
#
_symmetry.space_group_name_H-M   'P 1'
#
loop_
_entity.id
_entity.type
_entity.pdbx_description
1 polymer ?
#
loop_
_entity_poly.entity_id
_entity_poly.type
_entity_poly.pdbx_seq_one_letter_code
_entity_poly.pdbx_strand_id
1 'polypeptide(L)'
;MPRFASVFWDYYYTNDTKFKTDKSHKNAWCNACLERRVVVLQELDRARVGSGELEGIRDYEDLRVAAIEHISPICGKPERMKSHLKNCKSISDDDRTVALLSAQSAEAKSKSRFPSSSYQGMMRTAIMRSRRLLEMLPPEELQAEFNADLYQLFVAVEFPWSMIDEPTFREFMHTWVWADVDIPTRQDMEKAYIERELKHKASDIRR
;
A
#
# COMPACT_ATOMS: atom_id res chain seq x y z
N MET A 1 -2.83 -2.04 19.68
CA MET A 1 -2.73 -2.17 18.21
C MET A 1 -2.57 -0.77 17.62
N PRO A 2 -1.55 -0.50 16.78
CA PRO A 2 -1.42 0.81 16.17
C PRO A 2 -2.59 1.00 15.20
N ARG A 3 -3.42 2.02 15.44
CA ARG A 3 -4.42 2.48 14.47
C ARG A 3 -3.68 2.79 13.18
N PHE A 4 -4.18 2.27 12.05
CA PHE A 4 -3.74 2.53 10.68
C PHE A 4 -3.13 3.93 10.53
N ALA A 5 -1.82 4.05 10.74
CA ALA A 5 -1.13 5.29 10.49
C ALA A 5 -1.17 5.48 8.97
N SER A 6 -1.58 6.67 8.53
CA SER A 6 -1.56 6.98 7.11
C SER A 6 -0.14 6.79 6.57
N VAL A 7 0.01 6.15 5.41
CA VAL A 7 1.31 5.91 4.75
C VAL A 7 2.09 7.20 4.49
N PHE A 8 1.44 8.35 4.53
CA PHE A 8 2.13 9.63 4.42
C PHE A 8 3.10 9.88 5.58
N TRP A 9 2.89 9.31 6.77
CA TRP A 9 3.76 9.56 7.92
C TRP A 9 5.21 9.10 7.71
N ASP A 10 5.48 8.21 6.75
CA ASP A 10 6.86 7.82 6.40
C ASP A 10 7.68 8.99 5.83
N TYR A 11 7.00 10.02 5.29
CA TYR A 11 7.61 11.22 4.71
C TYR A 11 7.58 12.44 5.63
N TYR A 12 7.05 12.29 6.84
CA TYR A 12 6.84 13.40 7.76
C TYR A 12 7.28 13.08 9.18
N TYR A 13 7.97 14.02 9.78
CA TYR A 13 8.24 14.04 11.21
C TYR A 13 7.06 14.63 11.99
N THR A 14 6.82 14.11 13.19
CA THR A 14 5.88 14.68 14.17
C THR A 14 6.54 14.76 15.54
N ASN A 15 6.20 15.80 16.30
CA ASN A 15 6.63 15.96 17.69
C ASN A 15 5.49 15.62 18.69
N ASP A 16 4.47 14.91 18.23
CA ASP A 16 3.27 14.52 18.99
C ASP A 16 2.39 15.67 19.54
N THR A 17 2.75 16.93 19.29
CA THR A 17 1.94 18.09 19.66
C THR A 17 0.82 18.35 18.66
N LYS A 18 -0.29 18.94 19.13
CA LYS A 18 -1.47 19.24 18.30
C LYS A 18 -1.26 20.46 17.41
N PHE A 19 -1.87 20.45 16.23
CA PHE A 19 -1.71 21.52 15.25
C PHE A 19 -2.57 22.73 15.60
N LYS A 20 -1.95 23.79 16.13
CA LYS A 20 -2.63 25.06 16.50
C LYS A 20 -3.89 24.80 17.35
N THR A 21 -5.06 25.16 16.86
CA THR A 21 -6.37 24.95 17.51
C THR A 21 -7.01 23.59 17.18
N ASP A 22 -6.45 22.81 16.24
CA ASP A 22 -6.96 21.50 15.86
C ASP A 22 -6.51 20.43 16.88
N LYS A 23 -7.46 20.01 17.72
CA LYS A 23 -7.23 18.97 18.75
C LYS A 23 -7.14 17.56 18.18
N SER A 24 -7.53 17.36 16.93
CA SER A 24 -7.58 16.04 16.30
C SER A 24 -6.24 15.67 15.67
N HIS A 25 -5.56 16.63 15.04
CA HIS A 25 -4.37 16.37 14.23
C HIS A 25 -3.09 16.90 14.88
N LYS A 26 -1.99 16.18 14.63
CA LYS A 26 -0.66 16.55 15.12
C LYS A 26 0.03 17.52 14.17
N ASN A 27 1.05 18.22 14.66
CA ASN A 27 2.00 18.94 13.81
C ASN A 27 2.78 17.93 12.96
N ALA A 28 3.00 18.29 11.69
CA ALA A 28 3.78 17.51 10.75
C ALA A 28 4.80 18.41 10.04
N TRP A 29 6.03 17.93 9.90
CA TRP A 29 7.10 18.56 9.14
C TRP A 29 7.56 17.60 8.04
N CYS A 30 7.63 18.08 6.80
CA CYS A 30 8.14 17.28 5.69
C CYS A 30 9.63 17.00 5.90
N ASN A 31 10.04 15.73 5.82
CA ASN A 31 11.43 15.31 6.07
C ASN A 31 12.41 15.99 5.09
N ALA A 32 12.07 16.06 3.80
CA ALA A 32 12.91 16.73 2.80
C ALA A 32 13.00 18.25 3.02
N CYS A 33 11.94 18.89 3.55
CA CYS A 33 12.01 20.30 3.94
C CYS A 33 12.96 20.50 5.12
N LEU A 34 12.89 19.62 6.13
CA LEU A 34 13.78 19.65 7.29
C LEU A 34 15.24 19.47 6.85
N GLU A 35 15.53 18.43 6.07
CA GLU A 35 16.88 18.13 5.58
C GLU A 35 17.48 19.29 4.79
N ARG A 36 16.70 19.87 3.86
CA ARG A 36 17.14 21.06 3.12
C ARG A 36 17.47 22.22 4.06
N ARG A 37 16.69 22.43 5.12
CA ARG A 37 16.95 23.50 6.09
C ARG A 37 18.17 23.20 6.96
N VAL A 38 18.38 21.94 7.34
CA VAL A 38 19.59 21.49 8.04
C VAL A 38 20.83 21.78 7.22
N VAL A 39 20.83 21.49 5.91
CA VAL A 39 21.96 21.82 5.02
C VAL A 39 22.25 23.32 5.00
N VAL A 40 21.22 24.16 4.87
CA VAL A 40 21.39 25.63 4.92
C VAL A 40 21.95 26.10 6.25
N LEU A 41 21.45 25.56 7.38
CA LEU A 41 21.96 25.91 8.70
C LEU A 41 23.42 25.47 8.89
N GLN A 42 23.78 24.30 8.34
CA GLN A 42 25.15 23.79 8.38
C GLN A 42 26.11 24.67 7.56
N GLU A 43 25.68 25.18 6.40
CA GLU A 43 26.46 26.13 5.60
C GLU A 43 26.66 27.47 6.32
N LEU A 44 25.62 27.97 7.00
CA LEU A 44 25.72 29.17 7.83
C LEU A 44 26.69 28.97 8.99
N ASP A 45 26.63 27.83 9.68
CA ASP A 45 27.56 27.49 10.75
C ASP A 45 29.00 27.42 10.23
N ARG A 46 29.24 26.79 9.07
CA ARG A 46 30.56 26.76 8.43
C ARG A 46 31.10 28.16 8.17
N ALA A 47 30.27 29.07 7.66
CA ALA A 47 30.67 30.46 7.42
C ALA A 47 31.06 31.17 8.73
N ARG A 48 30.26 30.97 9.79
CA ARG A 48 30.48 31.59 11.10
C ARG A 48 31.72 31.05 11.82
N VAL A 49 32.01 29.76 11.69
CA VAL A 49 33.27 29.16 12.14
C VAL A 49 34.45 29.78 11.38
N GLY A 50 34.32 29.93 10.06
CA GLY A 50 35.35 30.58 9.23
C GLY A 50 35.65 32.03 9.63
N SER A 51 34.66 32.76 10.15
CA SER A 51 34.81 34.13 10.70
C SER A 51 35.23 34.19 12.18
N GLY A 52 35.32 33.05 12.87
CA GLY A 52 35.64 32.99 14.31
C GLY A 52 34.48 33.37 15.24
N GLU A 53 33.23 33.40 14.76
CA GLU A 53 32.04 33.65 15.58
C GLU A 53 31.54 32.39 16.31
N LEU A 54 31.91 31.21 15.80
CA LEU A 54 31.56 29.92 16.38
C LEU A 54 32.83 29.06 16.48
N GLU A 55 32.94 28.29 17.57
CA GLU A 55 34.05 27.35 17.77
C GLU A 55 33.93 26.10 16.88
N GLY A 56 32.71 25.74 16.48
CA GLY A 56 32.43 24.57 15.66
C GLY A 56 31.03 24.57 15.05
N ILE A 57 30.82 23.63 14.13
CA ILE A 57 29.50 23.38 13.52
C ILE A 57 28.66 22.59 14.52
N ARG A 58 27.40 22.96 14.71
CA ARG A 58 26.46 22.22 15.57
C ARG A 58 26.26 20.79 15.05
N ASP A 59 25.90 19.89 15.95
CA ASP A 59 25.58 18.51 15.56
C ASP A 59 24.26 18.43 14.76
N TYR A 60 23.99 17.26 14.17
CA TYR A 60 22.83 17.08 13.32
C TYR A 60 21.50 17.26 14.08
N GLU A 61 21.41 16.81 15.33
CA GLU A 61 20.16 16.89 16.10
C GLU A 61 19.86 18.33 16.51
N ASP A 62 20.88 19.09 16.92
CA ASP A 62 20.76 20.52 17.19
C ASP A 62 20.34 21.31 15.95
N LEU A 63 20.93 21.01 14.79
CA LEU A 63 20.56 21.61 13.52
C LEU A 63 19.12 21.24 13.13
N ARG A 64 18.69 20.01 13.42
CA ARG A 64 17.34 19.51 13.14
C ARG A 64 16.29 20.18 14.03
N VAL A 65 16.57 20.34 15.33
CA VAL A 65 15.72 21.11 16.26
C VAL A 65 15.61 22.56 15.79
N ALA A 66 16.73 23.20 15.45
CA ALA A 66 16.72 24.55 14.89
C ALA A 66 15.92 24.61 13.56
N ALA A 67 16.02 23.60 12.70
CA ALA A 67 15.25 23.55 11.45
C ALA A 67 13.73 23.47 11.69
N ILE A 68 13.30 22.71 12.71
CA ILE A 68 11.89 22.60 13.12
C ILE A 68 11.32 23.96 13.54
N GLU A 69 12.11 24.78 14.25
CA GLU A 69 11.69 26.12 14.67
C GLU A 69 11.52 27.10 13.50
N HIS A 70 12.32 26.93 12.44
CA HIS A 70 12.28 27.80 11.26
C HIS A 70 11.24 27.38 10.22
N ILE A 71 10.80 26.13 10.24
CA ILE A 71 9.81 25.61 9.29
C ILE A 71 8.45 25.58 9.98
N SER A 72 7.50 26.34 9.44
CA SER A 72 6.11 26.28 9.90
C SER A 72 5.55 24.86 9.72
N PRO A 73 5.02 24.21 10.79
CA PRO A 73 4.41 22.91 10.67
C PRO A 73 3.19 22.97 9.74
N ILE A 74 2.86 21.85 9.12
CA ILE A 74 1.57 21.64 8.47
C ILE A 74 0.67 20.79 9.36
N CYS A 75 -0.64 20.86 9.11
CA CYS A 75 -1.60 20.02 9.79
C CYS A 75 -1.42 18.57 9.34
N GLY A 76 -1.29 17.62 10.28
CA GLY A 76 -1.18 16.17 10.03
C GLY A 76 -2.44 15.49 9.47
N LYS A 77 -3.27 16.22 8.70
CA LYS A 77 -4.35 15.66 7.90
C LYS A 77 -3.76 15.03 6.63
N PRO A 78 -4.11 13.77 6.29
CA PRO A 78 -3.60 13.10 5.09
C PRO A 78 -3.73 13.94 3.81
N GLU A 79 -4.83 14.67 3.63
CA GLU A 79 -5.07 15.49 2.44
C GLU A 79 -4.11 16.68 2.36
N ARG A 80 -3.78 17.28 3.51
CA ARG A 80 -2.84 18.40 3.60
C ARG A 80 -1.41 17.93 3.40
N MET A 81 -1.06 16.78 3.97
CA MET A 81 0.24 16.12 3.73
C MET A 81 0.40 15.77 2.25
N LYS A 82 -0.56 15.07 1.65
CA LYS A 82 -0.59 14.77 0.21
C LYS A 82 -0.47 16.02 -0.66
N SER A 83 -1.19 17.09 -0.32
CA SER A 83 -1.13 18.37 -1.03
C SER A 83 0.24 19.03 -0.92
N HIS A 84 0.94 18.90 0.21
CA HIS A 84 2.29 19.41 0.35
C HIS A 84 3.28 18.57 -0.46
N LEU A 85 3.25 17.23 -0.36
CA LEU A 85 4.13 16.33 -1.13
C LEU A 85 4.08 16.62 -2.64
N LYS A 86 2.87 16.83 -3.19
CA LYS A 86 2.68 17.15 -4.62
C LYS A 86 3.39 18.43 -5.06
N ASN A 87 3.52 19.41 -4.17
CA ASN A 87 4.03 20.75 -4.49
C ASN A 87 5.38 21.06 -3.82
N CYS A 88 5.95 20.10 -3.09
CA CYS A 88 7.16 20.32 -2.31
C CYS A 88 8.38 20.39 -3.23
N LYS A 89 9.02 21.56 -3.27
CA LYS A 89 10.24 21.80 -4.07
C LYS A 89 11.49 21.11 -3.53
N SER A 90 11.43 20.57 -2.31
CA SER A 90 12.57 19.89 -1.69
C SER A 90 12.57 18.38 -1.94
N ILE A 91 11.44 17.81 -2.39
CA ILE A 91 11.34 16.38 -2.70
C ILE A 91 11.65 16.20 -4.18
N SER A 92 12.52 15.23 -4.50
CA SER A 92 12.83 14.84 -5.87
C SER A 92 11.57 14.37 -6.62
N ASP A 93 11.54 14.50 -7.95
CA ASP A 93 10.35 14.08 -8.70
C ASP A 93 10.13 12.55 -8.62
N ASP A 94 11.20 11.77 -8.48
CA ASP A 94 11.15 10.31 -8.30
C ASP A 94 10.53 9.93 -6.94
N ASP A 95 11.03 10.50 -5.85
CA ASP A 95 10.50 10.24 -4.49
C ASP A 95 9.04 10.68 -4.37
N ARG A 96 8.69 11.80 -5.03
CA ARG A 96 7.31 12.29 -5.08
C ARG A 96 6.39 11.28 -5.76
N THR A 97 6.85 10.67 -6.86
CA THR A 97 6.09 9.67 -7.60
C THR A 97 5.86 8.42 -6.76
N VAL A 98 6.91 7.91 -6.12
CA VAL A 98 6.84 6.74 -5.24
C VAL A 98 5.87 6.98 -4.06
N ALA A 99 5.98 8.15 -3.40
CA ALA A 99 5.10 8.51 -2.30
C ALA A 99 3.62 8.56 -2.70
N LEU A 100 3.33 9.12 -3.88
CA LEU A 100 1.96 9.25 -4.38
C LEU A 100 1.37 7.92 -4.85
N LEU A 101 2.17 7.06 -5.50
CA LEU A 101 1.73 5.72 -5.91
C LEU A 101 1.42 4.84 -4.69
N SER A 102 2.31 4.86 -3.70
CA SER A 102 2.13 4.09 -2.45
C SER A 102 0.84 4.50 -1.72
N ALA A 103 0.53 5.80 -1.70
CA ALA A 103 -0.72 6.32 -1.15
C ALA A 103 -1.97 5.90 -1.95
N GLN A 104 -1.89 5.84 -3.28
CA GLN A 104 -3.01 5.39 -4.11
C GLN A 104 -3.34 3.92 -3.88
N SER A 105 -2.32 3.06 -3.77
CA SER A 105 -2.53 1.64 -3.47
C SER A 105 -3.15 1.42 -2.08
N ALA A 106 -2.80 2.25 -1.09
CA ALA A 106 -3.43 2.21 0.24
C ALA A 106 -4.88 2.74 0.21
N GLU A 107 -5.15 3.80 -0.55
CA GLU A 107 -6.49 4.38 -0.71
C GLU A 107 -7.43 3.42 -1.47
N ALA A 108 -6.95 2.74 -2.52
CA ALA A 108 -7.72 1.74 -3.28
C ALA A 108 -8.17 0.57 -2.39
N LYS A 109 -7.30 0.10 -1.49
CA LYS A 109 -7.65 -0.90 -0.47
C LYS A 109 -8.74 -0.41 0.50
N SER A 110 -8.83 0.90 0.75
CA SER A 110 -9.84 1.49 1.65
C SER A 110 -11.18 1.82 0.98
N LYS A 111 -11.16 2.15 -0.33
CA LYS A 111 -12.33 2.53 -1.13
C LYS A 111 -12.97 1.37 -1.88
N SER A 112 -12.39 0.18 -1.83
CA SER A 112 -13.07 -1.11 -2.04
C SER A 112 -14.07 -1.41 -0.89
N ARG A 113 -14.90 -0.41 -0.55
CA ARG A 113 -16.24 -0.63 -0.02
C ARG A 113 -17.16 -0.60 -1.22
N PHE A 114 -17.16 -1.70 -1.96
CA PHE A 114 -18.29 -2.06 -2.80
C PHE A 114 -19.58 -1.97 -1.97
N PRO A 115 -20.73 -1.63 -2.59
CA PRO A 115 -22.01 -1.70 -1.91
C PRO A 115 -22.18 -3.10 -1.29
N SER A 116 -22.15 -3.14 0.03
CA SER A 116 -22.44 -4.30 0.84
C SER A 116 -23.87 -4.73 0.58
N SER A 117 -24.08 -5.87 -0.09
CA SER A 117 -25.20 -6.75 0.28
C SER A 117 -25.11 -8.21 -0.19
N SER A 118 -24.38 -8.60 -1.23
CA SER A 118 -24.46 -10.01 -1.71
C SER A 118 -23.16 -10.80 -1.77
N TYR A 119 -21.98 -10.18 -1.84
CA TYR A 119 -20.73 -10.91 -2.14
C TYR A 119 -19.77 -11.16 -0.96
N GLN A 120 -19.92 -10.44 0.16
CA GLN A 120 -19.02 -10.59 1.32
C GLN A 120 -19.26 -11.86 2.16
N GLY A 121 -20.40 -12.54 1.98
CA GLY A 121 -20.67 -13.81 2.64
C GLY A 121 -19.83 -14.98 2.12
N MET A 122 -19.48 -14.99 0.82
CA MET A 122 -18.75 -16.11 0.19
C MET A 122 -17.23 -16.02 0.29
N MET A 123 -16.64 -14.82 0.46
CA MET A 123 -15.18 -14.64 0.44
C MET A 123 -14.50 -14.97 1.78
N ARG A 124 -15.24 -15.01 2.89
CA ARG A 124 -14.65 -15.33 4.22
C ARG A 124 -14.42 -16.82 4.45
N THR A 125 -15.05 -17.69 3.67
CA THR A 125 -14.91 -19.14 3.82
C THR A 125 -13.70 -19.72 3.09
N ALA A 126 -13.11 -19.02 2.12
CA ALA A 126 -11.98 -19.54 1.34
C ALA A 126 -10.61 -19.33 2.05
N ILE A 127 -10.38 -18.16 2.65
CA ILE A 127 -9.03 -17.78 3.12
C ILE A 127 -8.69 -18.30 4.53
N MET A 128 -9.64 -18.92 5.25
CA MET A 128 -9.42 -19.51 6.58
C MET A 128 -9.80 -21.00 6.70
N ARG A 129 -9.68 -21.79 5.64
CA ARG A 129 -9.71 -23.25 5.81
C ARG A 129 -8.34 -23.72 6.25
N SER A 130 -8.25 -24.15 7.52
CA SER A 130 -7.03 -24.73 8.08
C SER A 130 -6.54 -25.87 7.17
N ARG A 131 -5.22 -25.99 6.95
CA ARG A 131 -4.57 -27.06 6.17
C ARG A 131 -5.12 -28.47 6.44
N ARG A 132 -5.56 -28.74 7.68
CA ARG A 132 -6.23 -29.99 8.10
C ARG A 132 -7.57 -30.30 7.41
N LEU A 133 -8.30 -29.30 6.93
CA LEU A 133 -9.59 -29.50 6.24
C LEU A 133 -9.40 -29.82 4.75
N LEU A 134 -8.36 -29.27 4.12
CA LEU A 134 -8.01 -29.57 2.73
C LEU A 134 -7.49 -31.02 2.58
N GLU A 135 -6.79 -31.54 3.60
CA GLU A 135 -6.34 -32.94 3.65
C GLU A 135 -7.48 -33.97 3.75
N MET A 136 -8.71 -33.54 4.05
CA MET A 136 -9.89 -34.42 4.17
C MET A 136 -10.80 -34.41 2.95
N LEU A 137 -10.56 -33.55 1.96
CA LEU A 137 -11.37 -33.48 0.76
C LEU A 137 -10.96 -34.57 -0.25
N PRO A 138 -11.92 -35.18 -0.96
CA PRO A 138 -11.61 -35.98 -2.14
C PRO A 138 -10.77 -35.18 -3.14
N PRO A 139 -9.84 -35.81 -3.88
CA PRO A 139 -8.96 -35.10 -4.82
C PRO A 139 -9.71 -34.23 -5.85
N GLU A 140 -10.86 -34.69 -6.33
CA GLU A 140 -11.69 -33.95 -7.29
C GLU A 140 -12.30 -32.67 -6.69
N GLU A 141 -12.79 -32.75 -5.44
CA GLU A 141 -13.33 -31.59 -4.73
C GLU A 141 -12.21 -30.59 -4.40
N LEU A 142 -11.04 -31.10 -4.01
CA LEU A 142 -9.86 -30.27 -3.74
C LEU A 142 -9.38 -29.53 -5.00
N GLN A 143 -9.38 -30.20 -6.16
CA GLN A 143 -9.04 -29.59 -7.44
C GLN A 143 -10.06 -28.52 -7.85
N ALA A 144 -11.35 -28.78 -7.64
CA ALA A 144 -12.40 -27.81 -7.93
C ALA A 144 -12.28 -26.56 -7.03
N GLU A 145 -11.97 -26.73 -5.74
CA GLU A 145 -11.71 -25.63 -4.81
C GLU A 145 -10.46 -24.84 -5.20
N PHE A 146 -9.36 -25.53 -5.52
CA PHE A 146 -8.14 -24.89 -6.00
C PHE A 146 -8.39 -24.03 -7.25
N ASN A 147 -9.11 -24.57 -8.24
CA ASN A 147 -9.44 -23.82 -9.47
C ASN A 147 -10.29 -22.57 -9.16
N ALA A 148 -11.24 -22.70 -8.25
CA ALA A 148 -12.08 -21.58 -7.82
C ALA A 148 -11.28 -20.49 -7.11
N ASP A 149 -10.36 -20.86 -6.21
CA ASP A 149 -9.52 -19.92 -5.48
C ASP A 149 -8.46 -19.27 -6.38
N LEU A 150 -7.83 -20.04 -7.27
CA LEU A 150 -6.90 -19.54 -8.27
C LEU A 150 -7.56 -18.50 -9.18
N TYR A 151 -8.79 -18.76 -9.60
CA TYR A 151 -9.59 -17.82 -10.37
C TYR A 151 -9.84 -16.52 -9.59
N GLN A 152 -10.28 -16.63 -8.32
CA GLN A 152 -10.55 -15.46 -7.50
C GLN A 152 -9.29 -14.63 -7.25
N LEU A 153 -8.14 -15.29 -7.08
CA LEU A 153 -6.86 -14.63 -6.94
C LEU A 153 -6.52 -13.79 -8.17
N PHE A 154 -6.64 -14.37 -9.37
CA PHE A 154 -6.34 -13.69 -10.63
C PHE A 154 -7.23 -12.46 -10.84
N VAL A 155 -8.53 -12.58 -10.54
CA VAL A 155 -9.46 -11.44 -10.58
C VAL A 155 -9.06 -10.36 -9.56
N ALA A 156 -8.76 -10.75 -8.32
CA ALA A 156 -8.50 -9.81 -7.23
C ALA A 156 -7.21 -8.99 -7.42
N VAL A 157 -6.21 -9.55 -8.10
CA VAL A 157 -4.91 -8.91 -8.35
C VAL A 157 -4.76 -8.40 -9.79
N GLU A 158 -5.85 -8.43 -10.58
CA GLU A 158 -5.86 -8.05 -12.01
C GLU A 158 -4.76 -8.77 -12.81
N PHE A 159 -4.54 -10.05 -12.49
CA PHE A 159 -3.49 -10.84 -13.11
C PHE A 159 -3.87 -11.20 -14.56
N PRO A 160 -2.96 -11.05 -15.53
CA PRO A 160 -3.24 -11.43 -16.91
C PRO A 160 -3.55 -12.93 -17.03
N TRP A 161 -4.69 -13.27 -17.62
CA TRP A 161 -5.09 -14.67 -17.82
C TRP A 161 -4.13 -15.46 -18.70
N SER A 162 -3.42 -14.79 -19.62
CA SER A 162 -2.38 -15.41 -20.45
C SER A 162 -1.23 -16.01 -19.65
N MET A 163 -1.02 -15.53 -18.42
CA MET A 163 0.08 -15.99 -17.57
C MET A 163 -0.13 -17.43 -17.08
N ILE A 164 -1.38 -17.93 -17.04
CA ILE A 164 -1.64 -19.31 -16.59
C ILE A 164 -1.04 -20.36 -17.53
N ASP A 165 -0.87 -20.00 -18.81
CA ASP A 165 -0.29 -20.86 -19.83
C ASP A 165 1.21 -20.63 -20.00
N GLU A 166 1.81 -19.70 -19.25
CA GLU A 166 3.24 -19.44 -19.30
C GLU A 166 4.01 -20.63 -18.68
N PRO A 167 4.97 -21.24 -19.41
CA PRO A 167 5.68 -22.42 -18.92
C PRO A 167 6.35 -22.21 -17.56
N THR A 168 6.97 -21.03 -17.37
CA THR A 168 7.64 -20.64 -16.13
C THR A 168 6.68 -20.63 -14.94
N PHE A 169 5.44 -20.18 -15.16
CA PHE A 169 4.43 -20.16 -14.12
C PHE A 169 3.96 -21.57 -13.77
N ARG A 170 3.72 -22.41 -14.78
CA ARG A 170 3.32 -23.81 -14.55
C ARG A 170 4.40 -24.57 -13.79
N GLU A 171 5.66 -24.40 -14.17
CA GLU A 171 6.80 -25.00 -13.46
C GLU A 171 6.88 -24.53 -12.01
N PHE A 172 6.70 -23.23 -11.76
CA PHE A 172 6.64 -22.68 -10.42
C PHE A 172 5.52 -23.32 -9.58
N MET A 173 4.31 -23.42 -10.15
CA MET A 173 3.16 -23.99 -9.46
C MET A 173 3.34 -25.47 -9.14
N HIS A 174 3.87 -26.27 -10.07
CA HIS A 174 4.20 -27.68 -9.81
C HIS A 174 5.30 -27.85 -8.76
N THR A 175 6.27 -26.92 -8.71
CA THR A 175 7.38 -26.99 -7.75
C THR A 175 6.93 -26.66 -6.32
N TRP A 176 6.07 -25.65 -6.16
CA TRP A 176 5.80 -25.05 -4.85
C TRP A 176 4.40 -25.26 -4.29
N VAL A 177 3.42 -25.63 -5.13
CA VAL A 177 2.06 -25.90 -4.67
C VAL A 177 1.90 -27.40 -4.47
N TRP A 178 1.64 -28.17 -5.53
CA TRP A 178 1.51 -29.63 -5.50
C TRP A 178 1.95 -30.23 -6.85
N ALA A 179 2.68 -31.34 -6.82
CA ALA A 179 3.17 -32.00 -8.05
C ALA A 179 2.00 -32.51 -8.93
N ASP A 180 0.94 -33.02 -8.30
CA ASP A 180 -0.18 -33.68 -8.99
C ASP A 180 -1.38 -32.75 -9.27
N VAL A 181 -1.22 -31.44 -9.09
CA VAL A 181 -2.29 -30.48 -9.42
C VAL A 181 -2.40 -30.30 -10.91
N ASP A 182 -3.62 -30.45 -11.41
CA ASP A 182 -3.95 -30.04 -12.76
C ASP A 182 -4.17 -28.53 -12.79
N ILE A 183 -3.27 -27.81 -13.46
CA ILE A 183 -3.38 -26.34 -13.56
C ILE A 183 -4.31 -26.04 -14.73
N PRO A 184 -5.48 -25.41 -14.49
CA PRO A 184 -6.47 -25.17 -15.53
C PRO A 184 -5.84 -24.32 -16.64
N THR A 185 -6.22 -24.60 -17.88
CA THR A 185 -5.79 -23.76 -19.00
C THR A 185 -6.52 -22.43 -18.96
N ARG A 186 -6.00 -21.45 -19.71
CA ARG A 186 -6.72 -20.20 -19.91
C ARG A 186 -8.14 -20.43 -20.44
N GLN A 187 -8.32 -21.38 -21.34
CA GLN A 187 -9.63 -21.67 -21.92
C GLN A 187 -10.61 -22.20 -20.86
N ASP A 188 -10.13 -23.03 -19.94
CA ASP A 188 -10.95 -23.55 -18.83
C ASP A 188 -11.40 -22.41 -17.90
N MET A 189 -10.50 -21.47 -17.61
CA MET A 189 -10.77 -20.32 -16.76
C MET A 189 -11.73 -19.32 -17.43
N GLU A 190 -11.54 -19.05 -18.72
CA GLU A 190 -12.43 -18.18 -19.51
C GLU A 190 -13.83 -18.79 -19.62
N LYS A 191 -13.92 -20.11 -19.86
CA LYS A 191 -15.20 -20.82 -19.89
C LYS A 191 -15.92 -20.73 -18.53
N ALA A 192 -15.19 -20.98 -17.43
CA ALA A 192 -15.74 -20.87 -16.08
C ALA A 192 -16.22 -19.45 -15.75
N TYR A 193 -15.49 -18.42 -16.20
CA TYR A 193 -15.89 -17.02 -16.09
C TYR A 193 -17.25 -16.78 -16.77
N ILE A 194 -17.35 -17.18 -18.04
CA ILE A 194 -18.54 -16.95 -18.85
C ILE A 194 -19.74 -17.68 -18.23
N GLU A 195 -19.58 -18.94 -17.84
CA GLU A 195 -20.66 -19.72 -17.20
C GLU A 195 -21.15 -19.09 -15.89
N ARG A 196 -20.25 -18.52 -15.10
CA ARG A 196 -20.59 -17.84 -13.84
C ARG A 196 -21.36 -16.53 -14.10
N GLU A 197 -20.89 -15.71 -15.04
CA GLU A 197 -21.57 -14.48 -15.45
C GLU A 197 -22.96 -14.75 -16.02
N LEU A 198 -23.10 -15.79 -16.84
CA LEU A 198 -24.38 -16.22 -17.38
C LEU A 198 -25.35 -16.67 -16.27
N LYS A 199 -24.86 -17.42 -15.27
CA LYS A 199 -25.66 -17.82 -14.10
C LYS A 199 -26.12 -16.61 -13.28
N HIS A 200 -25.24 -15.63 -13.07
CA HIS A 200 -25.59 -14.42 -12.32
C HIS A 200 -26.66 -13.58 -13.05
N LYS A 201 -26.48 -13.34 -14.35
CA LYS A 201 -27.45 -12.61 -15.17
C LYS A 201 -28.80 -13.34 -15.24
N ALA A 202 -28.79 -14.68 -15.30
CA ALA A 202 -30.01 -15.48 -15.31
C ALA A 202 -30.77 -15.44 -13.96
N SER A 203 -30.08 -15.26 -12.83
CA SER A 203 -30.72 -15.06 -11.52
C SER A 203 -31.31 -13.65 -11.36
N ASP A 204 -30.71 -12.62 -11.97
CA ASP A 204 -31.21 -11.25 -11.90
C ASP A 204 -32.48 -11.04 -12.74
N ILE A 205 -32.62 -11.77 -13.85
CA ILE A 205 -33.81 -11.70 -14.72
C ILE A 205 -35.07 -12.34 -14.08
N ARG A 206 -34.90 -13.24 -13.11
CA ARG A 206 -36.03 -13.92 -12.43
C ARG A 206 -36.53 -13.20 -11.18
N ARG A 207 -36.02 -12.01 -10.88
CA ARG A 207 -36.33 -11.23 -9.69
C ARG A 207 -37.09 -9.96 -10.05
#